data_AF-A0A8D8MWY6-F1
#
_entry.id   AF-A0A8D8MWY6-F1
#
_cell.length_a   1.000
_cell.length_b   1.000
_cell.length_c   1.000
_cell.angle_alpha   90.00
_cell.angle_beta   90.00
_cell.angle_gamma   90.00
#
_symmetry.space_group_name_H-M   'P 1'
#
loop_
_entity.id
_entity.type
_entity.pdbx_description
1 polymer ?
#
loop_
_entity_poly.entity_id
_entity_poly.type
_entity_poly.pdbx_seq_one_letter_code
_entity_poly.pdbx_strand_id
1 'polypeptide(L)'
;MLFKLNKAILAQGVRRFSTKRQDVVIVAATRTPIGSFQSSLSSMSATQLGAVAVQGAVKQAGIAGGDIQEVYIGNVCAAGLGQAPARQAVIFAGLPKSTICTTVNKVCSSGMKSVMLGAQTLMLGQGDVVLAGGMESMSNVPYYMKRGSTPYGGVQLQDGIVFDGLTDVYNKFHMGNCAENTAKKMGITRQDQDEFAVNSYKKSAAAWAANAFDAEL
;
A
#
# COMPACT_ATOMS: atom_id res chain seq x y z
N MET A 1 -8.14 21.96 1.83
CA MET A 1 -7.47 23.05 2.56
C MET A 1 -5.98 22.94 2.31
N LEU A 2 -5.30 24.04 1.95
CA LEU A 2 -3.83 24.09 1.81
C LEU A 2 -3.26 24.73 3.08
N PHE A 3 -2.48 23.99 3.85
CA PHE A 3 -1.82 24.51 5.05
C PHE A 3 -0.46 25.08 4.66
N LYS A 4 -0.24 26.38 4.91
CA LYS A 4 1.08 27.01 4.80
C LYS A 4 1.52 27.39 6.20
N LEU A 5 2.68 26.89 6.61
CA LEU A 5 3.26 27.26 7.90
C LEU A 5 3.51 28.78 7.90
N ASN A 6 2.86 29.51 8.80
CA ASN A 6 3.04 30.95 8.89
C ASN A 6 4.31 31.25 9.68
N LYS A 7 5.40 31.57 8.97
CA LYS A 7 6.71 31.89 9.58
C LYS A 7 6.64 33.08 10.56
N ALA A 8 5.64 33.96 10.46
CA ALA A 8 5.47 35.10 11.36
C ALA A 8 5.06 34.70 12.79
N ILE A 9 4.46 33.53 13.00
CA ILE A 9 4.02 33.06 14.34
C ILE A 9 5.20 32.61 15.21
N LEU A 10 6.38 32.35 14.61
CA LEU A 10 7.59 31.98 15.35
C LEU A 10 8.23 33.14 16.14
N ALA A 11 7.85 34.40 15.85
CA ALA A 11 8.55 35.56 16.39
C ALA A 11 7.95 36.14 17.69
N GLN A 12 6.79 35.66 18.16
CA GLN A 12 6.15 36.22 19.38
C GLN A 12 5.69 35.10 20.31
N GLY A 13 6.44 34.93 21.40
CA GLY A 13 6.12 34.01 22.50
C GLY A 13 6.88 32.70 22.39
N VAL A 14 7.96 32.57 23.17
CA VAL A 14 8.67 31.31 23.39
C VAL A 14 7.76 30.36 24.17
N ARG A 15 6.75 29.78 23.51
CA ARG A 15 6.23 28.48 23.95
C ARG A 15 7.29 27.47 23.55
N ARG A 16 8.01 26.93 24.54
CA ARG A 16 8.82 25.71 24.36
C ARG A 16 7.87 24.56 24.03
N PHE A 17 7.43 24.49 22.78
CA PHE A 17 6.99 23.20 22.24
C PHE A 17 8.24 22.31 22.26
N SER A 18 8.12 21.10 22.80
CA SER A 18 9.20 20.12 22.67
C SER A 18 9.49 19.95 21.18
N THR A 19 10.64 20.41 20.73
CA THR A 19 11.11 20.26 19.34
C THR A 19 11.78 18.91 19.11
N LYS A 20 11.84 18.08 20.15
CA LYS A 20 12.46 16.76 20.09
C LYS A 20 11.46 15.79 19.46
N ARG A 21 11.75 15.37 18.23
CA ARG A 21 11.04 14.26 17.57
C ARG A 21 11.23 12.99 18.40
N GLN A 22 10.16 12.22 18.55
CA GLN A 22 10.28 10.88 19.13
C GLN A 22 11.03 9.97 18.16
N ASP A 23 11.85 9.08 18.71
CA ASP A 23 12.50 8.04 17.92
C ASP A 23 11.43 7.03 17.48
N VAL A 24 11.52 6.58 16.22
CA VAL A 24 10.61 5.61 15.63
C VAL A 24 11.37 4.33 15.34
N VAL A 25 10.87 3.21 15.85
CA VAL A 25 11.44 1.88 15.66
C VAL A 25 10.44 0.95 15.00
N ILE A 26 10.93 -0.02 14.23
CA ILE A 26 10.12 -1.10 13.67
C ILE A 26 10.27 -2.31 14.59
N VAL A 27 9.15 -2.79 15.15
CA VAL A 27 9.13 -3.92 16.08
C VAL A 27 8.68 -5.24 15.43
N ALA A 28 8.04 -5.16 14.26
CA ALA A 28 7.60 -6.31 13.46
C ALA A 28 7.40 -5.92 11.99
N ALA A 29 7.58 -6.87 11.08
CA ALA A 29 7.29 -6.76 9.66
C ALA A 29 6.94 -8.15 9.09
N THR A 30 5.69 -8.31 8.67
CA THR A 30 5.17 -9.54 8.08
C THR A 30 4.39 -9.25 6.80
N ARG A 31 4.23 -10.25 5.95
CA ARG A 31 3.44 -10.20 4.71
C ARG A 31 2.83 -11.56 4.42
N THR A 32 1.80 -11.58 3.57
CA THR A 32 1.35 -12.83 2.96
C THR A 32 2.37 -13.30 1.90
N PRO A 33 2.28 -14.55 1.44
CA PRO A 33 2.79 -14.91 0.12
C PRO A 33 2.18 -14.00 -0.97
N ILE A 34 2.90 -13.85 -2.08
CA ILE A 34 2.39 -13.15 -3.26
C ILE A 34 1.80 -14.19 -4.20
N GLY A 35 0.48 -14.16 -4.39
CA GLY A 35 -0.23 -15.04 -5.32
C GLY A 35 -0.20 -14.49 -6.76
N SER A 36 -0.02 -15.38 -7.74
CA SER A 36 -0.15 -15.01 -9.15
C SER A 36 -1.59 -14.59 -9.49
N PHE A 37 -1.73 -13.75 -10.53
CA PHE A 37 -3.03 -13.26 -10.99
C PHE A 37 -4.00 -14.41 -11.27
N GLN A 38 -5.20 -14.34 -10.69
CA GLN A 38 -6.25 -15.37 -10.79
C GLN A 38 -5.82 -16.79 -10.36
N SER A 39 -4.87 -16.90 -9.44
CA SER A 39 -4.33 -18.17 -8.96
C SER A 39 -4.60 -18.40 -7.47
N SER A 40 -3.63 -18.95 -6.72
CA SER A 40 -3.75 -19.47 -5.35
C SER A 40 -4.48 -18.60 -4.32
N LEU A 41 -4.44 -17.27 -4.47
CA LEU A 41 -5.06 -16.32 -3.55
C LEU A 41 -6.26 -15.56 -4.17
N SER A 42 -6.74 -15.94 -5.36
CA SER A 42 -7.77 -15.18 -6.09
C SER A 42 -9.14 -15.15 -5.43
N SER A 43 -9.42 -16.10 -4.54
CA SER A 43 -10.67 -16.16 -3.77
C SER A 43 -10.68 -15.20 -2.56
N MET A 44 -9.52 -14.66 -2.18
CA MET A 44 -9.38 -13.76 -1.04
C MET A 44 -9.41 -12.30 -1.48
N SER A 45 -10.26 -11.49 -0.85
CA SER A 45 -10.27 -10.05 -1.06
C SER A 45 -8.98 -9.40 -0.53
N ALA A 46 -8.67 -8.19 -1.02
CA ALA A 46 -7.56 -7.40 -0.49
C ALA A 46 -7.67 -7.18 1.03
N THR A 47 -8.90 -7.00 1.55
CA THR A 47 -9.15 -6.78 2.97
C THR A 47 -8.91 -8.02 3.82
N GLN A 48 -9.19 -9.22 3.29
CA GLN A 48 -8.86 -10.49 3.94
C GLN A 48 -7.34 -10.75 3.96
N LEU A 49 -6.65 -10.50 2.85
CA LEU A 49 -5.19 -10.60 2.78
C LEU A 49 -4.52 -9.60 3.74
N GLY A 50 -5.02 -8.37 3.79
CA GLY A 50 -4.58 -7.35 4.74
C GLY A 50 -4.79 -7.79 6.19
N ALA A 51 -5.91 -8.45 6.51
CA ALA A 51 -6.19 -8.96 7.85
C ALA A 51 -5.17 -10.03 8.29
N VAL A 52 -4.80 -10.95 7.39
CA VAL A 52 -3.77 -11.98 7.66
C VAL A 52 -2.42 -11.32 7.96
N ALA A 53 -2.01 -10.34 7.15
CA ALA A 53 -0.75 -9.61 7.38
C ALA A 53 -0.77 -8.83 8.70
N VAL A 54 -1.90 -8.20 9.06
CA VAL A 54 -2.08 -7.51 10.35
C VAL A 54 -1.93 -8.50 11.51
N GLN A 55 -2.61 -9.64 11.45
CA GLN A 55 -2.51 -10.68 12.49
C GLN A 55 -1.07 -11.18 12.66
N GLY A 56 -0.36 -11.41 11.55
CA GLY A 56 1.06 -11.76 11.56
C GLY A 56 1.90 -10.70 12.28
N ALA A 57 1.72 -9.42 11.95
CA ALA A 57 2.50 -8.33 12.52
C ALA A 57 2.24 -8.15 14.03
N VAL A 58 0.96 -8.22 14.46
CA VAL A 58 0.61 -8.14 15.89
C VAL A 58 1.21 -9.31 16.66
N LYS A 59 1.10 -10.53 16.11
CA LYS A 59 1.67 -11.74 16.73
C LYS A 59 3.19 -11.65 16.83
N GLN A 60 3.88 -11.24 15.76
CA GLN A 60 5.33 -11.11 15.73
C GLN A 60 5.83 -10.02 16.68
N ALA A 61 5.10 -8.91 16.81
CA ALA A 61 5.43 -7.84 17.75
C ALA A 61 5.24 -8.26 19.22
N GLY A 62 4.45 -9.30 19.49
CA GLY A 62 4.17 -9.77 20.85
C GLY A 62 3.36 -8.78 21.69
N ILE A 63 2.55 -7.94 21.06
CA ILE A 63 1.72 -6.92 21.71
C ILE A 63 0.23 -7.28 21.64
N ALA A 64 -0.60 -6.63 22.47
CA ALA A 64 -2.04 -6.78 22.36
C ALA A 64 -2.57 -5.94 21.20
N GLY A 65 -3.58 -6.45 20.48
CA GLY A 65 -4.22 -5.68 19.41
C GLY A 65 -4.82 -4.34 19.88
N GLY A 66 -5.13 -4.21 21.17
CA GLY A 66 -5.60 -2.97 21.78
C GLY A 66 -4.54 -1.90 22.03
N ASP A 67 -3.26 -2.25 21.93
CA ASP A 67 -2.16 -1.28 22.01
C ASP A 67 -2.10 -0.42 20.74
N ILE A 68 -2.60 -0.93 19.61
CA ILE A 68 -2.58 -0.25 18.31
C ILE A 68 -3.65 0.84 18.25
N GLN A 69 -3.20 2.09 18.23
CA GLN A 69 -4.07 3.26 18.26
C GLN A 69 -4.52 3.68 16.86
N GLU A 70 -3.62 3.59 15.87
CA GLU A 70 -3.89 4.02 14.50
C GLU A 70 -3.28 3.06 13.47
N VAL A 71 -3.96 2.90 12.35
CA VAL A 71 -3.60 2.01 11.25
C VAL A 71 -3.66 2.77 9.91
N TYR A 72 -2.57 2.70 9.15
CA TYR A 72 -2.50 3.19 7.77
C TYR A 72 -2.29 2.03 6.79
N ILE A 73 -3.23 1.79 5.88
CA ILE A 73 -3.09 0.72 4.88
C ILE A 73 -3.14 1.30 3.47
N GLY A 74 -2.09 1.04 2.70
CA GLY A 74 -2.03 1.36 1.28
C GLY A 74 -2.91 0.43 0.47
N ASN A 75 -3.80 0.96 -0.39
CA ASN A 75 -4.58 0.16 -1.33
C ASN A 75 -4.93 1.02 -2.56
N VAL A 76 -4.63 0.52 -3.76
CA VAL A 76 -4.75 1.30 -5.00
C VAL A 76 -6.11 1.07 -5.65
N CYS A 77 -6.40 -0.17 -6.04
CA CYS A 77 -7.62 -0.53 -6.76
C CYS A 77 -8.72 -0.94 -5.76
N ALA A 78 -9.29 0.04 -5.06
CA ALA A 78 -10.24 -0.20 -3.97
C ALA A 78 -11.69 -0.51 -4.42
N ALA A 79 -11.96 -0.48 -5.73
CA ALA A 79 -13.31 -0.70 -6.23
C ALA A 79 -13.80 -2.12 -5.93
N GLY A 80 -15.06 -2.24 -5.52
CA GLY A 80 -15.67 -3.52 -5.16
C GLY A 80 -15.32 -4.05 -3.76
N LEU A 81 -14.37 -3.43 -3.04
CA LEU A 81 -13.99 -3.86 -1.69
C LEU A 81 -15.01 -3.47 -0.60
N GLY A 82 -15.96 -2.58 -0.90
CA GLY A 82 -16.90 -2.04 0.10
C GLY A 82 -16.34 -0.84 0.88
N GLN A 83 -17.06 -0.44 1.93
CA GLN A 83 -16.74 0.77 2.69
C GLN A 83 -15.45 0.61 3.52
N ALA A 84 -14.56 1.60 3.46
CA ALA A 84 -13.35 1.72 4.28
C ALA A 84 -12.47 0.44 4.35
N PRO A 85 -11.77 0.07 3.26
CA PRO A 85 -10.99 -1.18 3.20
C PRO A 85 -9.98 -1.37 4.34
N ALA A 86 -9.22 -0.34 4.72
CA ALA A 86 -8.29 -0.43 5.86
C ALA A 86 -9.00 -0.83 7.15
N ARG A 87 -10.20 -0.29 7.39
CA ARG A 87 -11.02 -0.62 8.57
C ARG A 87 -11.51 -2.06 8.53
N GLN A 88 -11.89 -2.57 7.36
CA GLN A 88 -12.25 -3.98 7.21
C GLN A 88 -11.09 -4.91 7.59
N ALA A 89 -9.89 -4.64 7.07
CA ALA A 89 -8.70 -5.44 7.39
C ALA A 89 -8.42 -5.47 8.90
N VAL A 90 -8.52 -4.32 9.58
CA VAL A 90 -8.34 -4.18 11.04
C VAL A 90 -9.39 -4.99 11.81
N ILE A 91 -10.67 -4.88 11.44
CA ILE A 91 -11.75 -5.61 12.14
C ILE A 91 -11.69 -7.11 11.86
N PHE A 92 -11.39 -7.53 10.63
CA PHE A 92 -11.19 -8.94 10.28
C PHE A 92 -9.96 -9.54 10.99
N ALA A 93 -8.94 -8.71 11.27
CA ALA A 93 -7.79 -9.12 12.06
C ALA A 93 -8.09 -9.24 13.57
N GLY A 94 -9.26 -8.79 14.03
CA GLY A 94 -9.67 -8.86 15.44
C GLY A 94 -9.22 -7.67 16.30
N LEU A 95 -8.73 -6.58 15.69
CA LEU A 95 -8.36 -5.37 16.43
C LEU A 95 -9.60 -4.62 16.94
N PRO A 96 -9.48 -3.82 18.02
CA PRO A 96 -10.63 -3.13 18.60
C PRO A 96 -11.28 -2.11 17.67
N LYS A 97 -12.57 -1.87 17.89
CA LYS A 97 -13.33 -0.85 17.17
C LYS A 97 -12.84 0.58 17.44
N SER A 98 -12.08 0.82 18.51
CA SER A 98 -11.47 2.12 18.82
C SER A 98 -10.30 2.47 17.90
N THR A 99 -9.67 1.50 17.22
CA THR A 99 -8.49 1.73 16.37
C THR A 99 -8.82 2.63 15.17
N ILE A 100 -8.11 3.74 15.03
CA ILE A 100 -8.28 4.69 13.93
C ILE A 100 -7.72 4.06 12.64
N CYS A 101 -8.43 4.20 11.51
CA CYS A 101 -8.06 3.52 10.26
C CYS A 101 -8.11 4.47 9.07
N THR A 102 -7.03 4.51 8.29
CA THR A 102 -6.93 5.32 7.07
C THR A 102 -6.47 4.45 5.90
N THR A 103 -7.21 4.50 4.78
CA THR A 103 -6.77 3.91 3.51
C THR A 103 -6.00 4.96 2.70
N VAL A 104 -4.80 4.61 2.24
CA VAL A 104 -3.89 5.52 1.53
C VAL A 104 -3.76 5.06 0.08
N ASN A 105 -3.93 5.97 -0.88
CA ASN A 105 -3.61 5.70 -2.27
C ASN A 105 -2.53 6.68 -2.77
N LYS A 106 -1.36 6.11 -3.07
CA LYS A 106 -0.25 6.75 -3.77
C LYS A 106 0.31 5.79 -4.85
N VAL A 107 -0.59 5.09 -5.57
CA VAL A 107 -0.27 4.07 -6.58
C VAL A 107 0.73 3.04 -6.00
N CYS A 108 1.77 2.62 -6.72
CA CYS A 108 2.74 1.62 -6.26
C CYS A 108 3.45 2.02 -4.95
N SER A 109 3.47 3.32 -4.60
CA SER A 109 4.07 3.82 -3.36
C SER A 109 3.10 3.83 -2.17
N SER A 110 1.89 3.29 -2.29
CA SER A 110 0.85 3.38 -1.24
C SER A 110 1.31 2.77 0.08
N GLY A 111 1.85 1.55 0.06
CA GLY A 111 2.32 0.88 1.28
C GLY A 111 3.43 1.66 1.98
N MET A 112 4.42 2.15 1.22
CA MET A 112 5.49 2.97 1.77
C MET A 112 4.98 4.32 2.28
N LYS A 113 4.02 4.95 1.60
CA LYS A 113 3.44 6.21 2.07
C LYS A 113 2.67 6.02 3.37
N SER A 114 2.00 4.88 3.57
CA SER A 114 1.38 4.52 4.85
C SER A 114 2.42 4.45 5.97
N VAL A 115 3.57 3.80 5.73
CA VAL A 115 4.67 3.74 6.71
C VAL A 115 5.19 5.13 7.05
N MET A 116 5.36 6.00 6.04
CA MET A 116 5.79 7.39 6.26
C MET A 116 4.78 8.17 7.12
N LEU A 117 3.47 7.97 6.90
CA LEU A 117 2.43 8.62 7.69
C LEU A 117 2.43 8.11 9.14
N GLY A 118 2.53 6.78 9.33
CA GLY A 118 2.62 6.21 10.67
C GLY A 118 3.86 6.68 11.44
N ALA A 119 5.02 6.74 10.79
CA ALA A 119 6.22 7.31 11.39
C ALA A 119 6.04 8.79 11.76
N GLN A 120 5.32 9.58 10.95
CA GLN A 120 5.01 10.98 11.27
C GLN A 120 4.10 11.10 12.50
N THR A 121 3.05 10.27 12.61
CA THR A 121 2.20 10.20 13.81
C THR A 121 3.02 9.96 15.07
N LEU A 122 3.92 8.97 15.04
CA LEU A 122 4.80 8.63 16.17
C LEU A 122 5.80 9.75 16.49
N MET A 123 6.50 10.29 15.48
CA MET A 123 7.47 11.37 15.65
C MET A 123 6.87 12.63 16.30
N LEU A 124 5.59 12.88 16.03
CA LEU A 124 4.83 14.02 16.56
C LEU A 124 4.19 13.75 17.92
N GLY A 125 4.33 12.54 18.47
CA GLY A 125 3.70 12.14 19.74
C GLY A 125 2.18 12.08 19.66
N GLN A 126 1.62 11.82 18.48
CA GLN A 126 0.18 11.69 18.26
C GLN A 126 -0.32 10.26 18.51
N GLY A 127 0.61 9.31 18.65
CA GLY A 127 0.38 7.94 19.08
C GLY A 127 1.71 7.31 19.50
N ASP A 128 1.60 6.17 20.17
CA ASP A 128 2.70 5.38 20.71
C ASP A 128 2.92 4.08 19.92
N VAL A 129 1.82 3.49 19.40
CA VAL A 129 1.86 2.28 18.58
C VAL A 129 0.95 2.45 17.37
N VAL A 130 1.57 2.39 16.19
CA VAL A 130 0.91 2.52 14.90
C VAL A 130 1.26 1.32 14.04
N LEU A 131 0.26 0.79 13.33
CA LEU A 131 0.48 -0.22 12.30
C LEU A 131 0.40 0.43 10.92
N ALA A 132 1.34 0.11 10.05
CA ALA A 132 1.34 0.62 8.69
C ALA A 132 1.78 -0.43 7.68
N GLY A 133 1.16 -0.42 6.50
CA GLY A 133 1.47 -1.38 5.44
C GLY A 133 0.66 -1.15 4.17
N GLY A 134 0.48 -2.20 3.38
CA GLY A 134 -0.32 -2.18 2.17
C GLY A 134 -0.96 -3.52 1.86
N MET A 135 -2.03 -3.49 1.07
CA MET A 135 -2.75 -4.67 0.59
C MET A 135 -3.30 -4.40 -0.82
N GLU A 136 -3.38 -5.45 -1.63
CA GLU A 136 -3.97 -5.40 -2.96
C GLU A 136 -4.49 -6.78 -3.35
N SER A 137 -5.59 -6.84 -4.10
CA SER A 137 -6.02 -8.05 -4.79
C SER A 137 -6.40 -7.70 -6.21
N MET A 138 -5.40 -7.70 -7.11
CA MET A 138 -5.63 -7.43 -8.53
C MET A 138 -6.60 -8.44 -9.14
N SER A 139 -6.59 -9.68 -8.65
CA SER A 139 -7.51 -10.75 -9.08
C SER A 139 -8.99 -10.44 -8.85
N ASN A 140 -9.34 -9.54 -7.92
CA ASN A 140 -10.72 -9.17 -7.61
C ASN A 140 -11.11 -7.77 -8.08
N VAL A 141 -10.24 -7.05 -8.80
CA VAL A 141 -10.57 -5.74 -9.33
C VAL A 141 -11.66 -5.90 -10.40
N PRO A 142 -12.81 -5.21 -10.27
CA PRO A 142 -13.92 -5.42 -11.18
C PRO A 142 -13.76 -4.62 -12.48
N TYR A 143 -14.62 -4.94 -13.45
CA TYR A 143 -14.86 -4.05 -14.58
C TYR A 143 -15.87 -2.96 -14.20
N TYR A 144 -15.79 -1.81 -14.87
CA TYR A 144 -16.64 -0.65 -14.64
C TYR A 144 -17.61 -0.40 -15.78
N MET A 145 -18.82 0.03 -15.43
CA MET A 145 -19.77 0.67 -16.33
C MET A 145 -20.10 2.05 -15.78
N LYS A 146 -20.09 3.07 -16.65
CA LYS A 146 -20.46 4.43 -16.23
C LYS A 146 -21.92 4.46 -15.78
N ARG A 147 -22.19 5.20 -14.71
CA ARG A 147 -23.56 5.46 -14.25
C ARG A 147 -24.30 6.30 -15.31
N GLY A 148 -25.55 5.95 -15.61
CA GLY A 148 -26.39 6.68 -16.56
C GLY A 148 -27.10 5.74 -17.53
N SER A 149 -27.62 6.30 -18.62
CA SER A 149 -28.21 5.51 -19.72
C SER A 149 -27.12 4.89 -20.59
N THR A 150 -27.32 3.63 -20.98
CA THR A 150 -26.47 2.98 -21.99
C THR A 150 -26.76 3.61 -23.35
N PRO A 151 -25.75 4.17 -24.05
CA PRO A 151 -25.96 4.78 -25.36
C PRO A 151 -26.38 3.74 -26.41
N TYR A 152 -27.14 4.18 -27.41
CA TYR A 152 -27.44 3.38 -28.60
C TYR A 152 -26.13 2.95 -29.28
N GLY A 153 -26.03 1.67 -29.67
CA GLY A 153 -24.80 1.08 -30.23
C GLY A 153 -23.91 0.36 -29.20
N GLY A 154 -24.23 0.41 -27.91
CA GLY A 154 -23.58 -0.38 -26.86
C GLY A 154 -22.50 0.36 -26.07
N VAL A 155 -21.88 -0.34 -25.13
CA VAL A 155 -20.85 0.20 -24.23
C VAL A 155 -19.73 -0.81 -24.03
N GLN A 156 -18.51 -0.31 -23.86
CA GLN A 156 -17.36 -1.12 -23.45
C GLN A 156 -17.24 -1.07 -21.92
N LEU A 157 -17.25 -2.22 -21.27
CA LEU A 157 -16.89 -2.32 -19.86
C LEU A 157 -15.39 -2.08 -19.70
N GLN A 158 -15.03 -1.26 -18.72
CA GLN A 158 -13.65 -0.82 -18.53
C GLN A 158 -12.96 -1.65 -17.46
N ASP A 159 -11.83 -2.27 -17.79
CA ASP A 159 -11.03 -3.02 -16.81
C ASP A 159 -10.43 -2.06 -15.76
N GLY A 160 -10.74 -2.29 -14.48
CA GLY A 160 -10.28 -1.43 -13.39
C GLY A 160 -8.78 -1.47 -13.14
N ILE A 161 -8.09 -2.58 -13.44
CA ILE A 161 -6.62 -2.70 -13.30
C ILE A 161 -5.97 -1.75 -14.31
N VAL A 162 -6.41 -1.83 -15.56
CA VAL A 162 -5.89 -0.99 -16.63
C VAL A 162 -6.23 0.47 -16.37
N PHE A 163 -7.48 0.76 -16.01
CA PHE A 163 -7.97 2.13 -15.90
C PHE A 163 -7.43 2.89 -14.69
N ASP A 164 -7.56 2.32 -13.48
CA ASP A 164 -7.18 3.02 -12.25
C ASP A 164 -5.71 2.78 -11.85
N GLY A 165 -5.12 1.67 -12.29
CA GLY A 165 -3.79 1.24 -11.86
C GLY A 165 -2.67 1.54 -12.86
N LEU A 166 -2.87 1.19 -14.13
CA LEU A 166 -1.75 0.99 -15.07
C LEU A 166 -1.71 1.94 -16.29
N THR A 167 -2.68 2.84 -16.43
CA THR A 167 -2.71 3.82 -17.53
C THR A 167 -2.33 5.21 -17.03
N ASP A 168 -1.33 5.82 -17.67
CA ASP A 168 -0.98 7.21 -17.40
C ASP A 168 -2.12 8.14 -17.84
N VAL A 169 -2.62 8.96 -16.91
CA VAL A 169 -3.76 9.83 -17.19
C VAL A 169 -3.41 10.97 -18.15
N TYR A 170 -2.14 11.37 -18.27
CA TYR A 170 -1.73 12.51 -19.09
C TYR A 170 -1.40 12.09 -20.51
N ASN A 171 -0.60 11.05 -20.66
CA ASN A 171 -0.10 10.56 -21.94
C ASN A 171 -0.96 9.45 -22.56
N LYS A 172 -1.94 8.91 -21.81
CA LYS A 172 -2.94 7.93 -22.29
C LYS A 172 -2.32 6.63 -22.83
N PHE A 173 -1.27 6.16 -22.18
CA PHE A 173 -0.65 4.87 -22.47
C PHE A 173 -0.31 4.10 -21.19
N HIS A 174 0.01 2.81 -21.33
CA HIS A 174 0.40 1.98 -20.20
C HIS A 174 1.74 2.38 -19.57
N MET A 175 1.89 2.15 -18.26
CA MET A 175 3.15 2.37 -17.52
C MET A 175 4.39 1.72 -18.17
N GLY A 176 4.24 0.59 -18.87
CA GLY A 176 5.33 0.00 -19.65
C GLY A 176 5.92 0.95 -20.70
N ASN A 177 5.11 1.80 -21.33
CA ASN A 177 5.61 2.81 -22.27
C ASN A 177 6.36 3.95 -21.56
N CYS A 178 6.03 4.29 -20.29
CA CYS A 178 6.86 5.18 -19.49
C CYS A 178 8.27 4.57 -19.31
N ALA A 179 8.33 3.26 -19.05
CA ALA A 179 9.59 2.53 -18.89
C ALA A 179 10.39 2.51 -20.19
N GLU A 180 9.76 2.23 -21.34
CA GLU A 180 10.41 2.26 -22.66
C GLU A 180 11.04 3.62 -22.99
N ASN A 181 10.33 4.72 -22.68
CA ASN A 181 10.88 6.07 -22.86
C ASN A 181 12.15 6.29 -22.02
N THR A 182 12.18 5.75 -20.80
CA THR A 182 13.36 5.82 -19.93
C THR A 182 14.48 4.92 -20.46
N ALA A 183 14.17 3.69 -20.86
CA ALA A 183 15.13 2.75 -21.41
C ALA A 183 15.84 3.35 -22.63
N LYS A 184 15.08 3.93 -23.57
CA LYS A 184 15.63 4.61 -24.74
C LYS A 184 16.52 5.81 -24.38
N LYS A 185 16.10 6.65 -23.44
CA LYS A 185 16.85 7.86 -23.03
C LYS A 185 18.14 7.53 -22.30
N MET A 186 18.13 6.46 -21.50
CA MET A 186 19.26 6.06 -20.66
C MET A 186 20.13 4.99 -21.32
N GLY A 187 19.80 4.56 -22.54
CA GLY A 187 20.56 3.53 -23.26
C GLY A 187 20.47 2.14 -22.65
N ILE A 188 19.39 1.82 -21.93
CA ILE A 188 19.18 0.51 -21.29
C ILE A 188 18.69 -0.47 -22.35
N THR A 189 19.51 -1.45 -22.70
CA THR A 189 19.22 -2.38 -23.78
C THR A 189 18.20 -3.44 -23.36
N ARG A 190 17.68 -4.18 -24.35
CA ARG A 190 16.86 -5.37 -24.08
C ARG A 190 17.65 -6.44 -23.32
N GLN A 191 18.91 -6.60 -23.66
CA GLN A 191 19.82 -7.58 -23.05
C GLN A 191 20.03 -7.27 -21.56
N ASP A 192 20.24 -5.99 -21.21
CA ASP A 192 20.37 -5.56 -19.81
C ASP A 192 19.11 -5.88 -19.00
N GLN A 193 17.94 -5.63 -19.57
CA GLN A 193 16.65 -5.90 -18.93
C GLN A 193 16.40 -7.40 -18.74
N ASP A 194 16.69 -8.22 -19.76
CA ASP A 194 16.56 -9.67 -19.70
C ASP A 194 17.53 -10.28 -18.68
N GLU A 195 18.78 -9.83 -18.66
CA GLU A 195 19.77 -10.29 -17.69
C GLU A 195 19.33 -9.94 -16.27
N PHE A 196 18.85 -8.72 -16.04
CA PHE A 196 18.30 -8.32 -14.75
C PHE A 196 17.11 -9.19 -14.34
N ALA A 197 16.16 -9.44 -15.25
CA ALA A 197 14.99 -10.25 -14.99
C ALA A 197 15.37 -11.69 -14.61
N VAL A 198 16.23 -12.35 -15.41
CA VAL A 198 16.72 -13.71 -15.12
C VAL A 198 17.42 -13.76 -13.76
N ASN A 199 18.25 -12.76 -13.46
CA ASN A 199 18.94 -12.68 -12.17
C ASN A 199 17.97 -12.48 -11.00
N SER A 200 16.87 -11.73 -11.18
CA SER A 200 15.81 -11.58 -10.18
C SER A 200 15.11 -12.91 -9.86
N TYR A 201 14.77 -13.70 -10.89
CA TYR A 201 14.18 -15.03 -10.71
C TYR A 201 15.13 -15.99 -9.98
N LYS A 202 16.41 -16.04 -10.36
CA LYS A 202 17.43 -16.86 -9.69
C LYS A 202 17.59 -16.49 -8.22
N LYS A 203 17.65 -15.18 -7.90
CA LYS A 203 17.77 -14.69 -6.52
C LYS A 203 16.55 -15.06 -5.69
N SER A 204 15.35 -14.89 -6.24
CA SER A 204 14.10 -15.27 -5.57
C SER A 204 14.06 -16.76 -5.25
N ALA A 205 14.40 -17.62 -6.22
CA ALA A 205 14.45 -19.07 -6.02
C ALA A 205 15.49 -19.49 -4.97
N ALA A 206 16.68 -18.90 -5.01
CA ALA A 206 17.73 -19.15 -4.02
C ALA A 206 17.32 -18.71 -2.61
N ALA A 207 16.68 -17.55 -2.47
CA ALA A 207 16.19 -17.05 -1.19
C ALA A 207 15.12 -17.96 -0.58
N TRP A 208 14.19 -18.47 -1.40
CA TRP A 208 13.21 -19.47 -0.95
C TRP A 208 13.88 -20.79 -0.54
N ALA A 209 14.81 -21.31 -1.33
CA ALA A 209 15.54 -22.54 -1.00
C ALA A 209 16.38 -22.42 0.29
N ALA A 210 16.80 -21.20 0.62
CA ALA A 210 17.54 -20.87 1.84
C ALA A 210 16.65 -20.43 3.02
N ASN A 211 15.32 -20.52 2.90
CA ASN A 211 14.36 -20.11 3.94
C ASN A 211 14.53 -18.63 4.38
N ALA A 212 15.00 -17.77 3.47
CA ALA A 212 15.29 -16.38 3.79
C ALA A 212 14.03 -15.55 4.11
N PHE A 213 12.85 -16.06 3.78
CA PHE A 213 11.57 -15.38 3.99
C PHE A 213 10.79 -15.87 5.22
N ASP A 214 11.28 -16.87 5.95
CA ASP A 214 10.55 -17.49 7.07
C ASP A 214 10.18 -16.48 8.17
N ALA A 215 11.02 -15.47 8.39
CA ALA A 215 10.77 -14.44 9.40
C ALA A 215 9.73 -13.39 8.98
N GLU A 216 9.40 -13.28 7.69
CA GLU A 216 8.47 -12.26 7.17
C GLU A 216 7.14 -12.84 6.65
N LEU A 217 6.93 -14.16 6.74
CA LEU A 217 5.76 -14.89 6.25
C LEU A 217 4.80 -15.35 7.37
#